data_AF-A0A9P1CLX8-F1
#
_entry.id   AF-A0A9P1CLX8-F1
#
_cell.length_a   1.000
_cell.length_b   1.000
_cell.length_c   1.000
_cell.angle_alpha   90.00
_cell.angle_beta   90.00
_cell.angle_gamma   90.00
#
_symmetry.space_group_name_H-M   'P 1'
#
loop_
_entity.id
_entity.type
_entity.pdbx_description
1 polymer ?
#
loop_
_entity_poly.entity_id
_entity_poly.type
_entity_poly.pdbx_seq_one_letter_code
_entity_poly.pdbx_strand_id
1 'polypeptide(L)'
;MDNCNNPKFRCSFSFNGTSWLEVGDEGLRVAPVEHEPGWDFFELWGSFASSISIRRSFPIRLVRVYSQWPSSDVLATALHPAGLQELQLELPQASRHLTKWIVAVCPSTLALRGEMASSPRMPLTAAAAAVQAAQGELEASDLERRVGQLSGYLRRHKSTSPSSDSTTSGSQSPRHPRHGAVEILEQLYEEEVLSALRSGKPSDQCLEEVTGVRARDDEIATLKKELEQERHARAAAEASWRQECDATLQLREQYGKLQQQLRNAERDRMTSEMQVRQLSADLQHARAVALDEPATLEDVISSMVSLEVKQLQTLNPEERQLAKRRLLLRWHPDKNAGTGAGNDLAKRVMQGLHVHPEWNQGTALP
;
A
#
# COMPACT_ATOMS: atom_id res chain seq x y z
N MET A 1 -6.75 31.00 -17.38
CA MET A 1 -5.45 30.59 -17.95
C MET A 1 -4.39 31.24 -17.10
N ASP A 2 -4.25 30.75 -15.86
CA ASP A 2 -3.46 31.42 -14.83
C ASP A 2 -2.04 30.86 -14.79
N ASN A 3 -1.10 31.79 -14.94
CA ASN A 3 0.34 31.72 -14.66
C ASN A 3 0.83 30.48 -13.89
N CYS A 4 1.34 29.48 -14.63
CA CYS A 4 2.29 28.48 -14.13
C CYS A 4 3.73 29.04 -14.02
N ASN A 5 3.91 30.34 -13.73
CA ASN A 5 5.21 30.95 -13.48
C ASN A 5 5.68 30.70 -12.04
N ASN A 6 5.59 29.45 -11.58
CA ASN A 6 6.24 29.05 -10.34
C ASN A 6 7.69 28.67 -10.73
N PRO A 7 8.72 29.46 -10.37
CA PRO A 7 10.11 29.23 -10.80
C PRO A 7 10.72 27.94 -10.25
N LYS A 8 9.93 27.09 -9.57
CA LYS A 8 10.44 26.08 -8.66
C LYS A 8 10.79 24.74 -9.28
N PHE A 9 10.46 24.43 -10.55
CA PHE A 9 10.82 23.12 -11.12
C PHE A 9 11.09 23.15 -12.63
N ARG A 10 12.10 23.92 -13.07
CA ARG A 10 12.61 23.77 -14.45
C ARG A 10 13.28 22.41 -14.61
N CYS A 11 12.65 21.54 -15.41
CA CYS A 11 13.23 20.32 -15.93
C CYS A 11 13.37 20.48 -17.44
N SER A 12 14.49 20.05 -17.99
CA SER A 12 14.74 20.10 -19.43
C SER A 12 15.13 18.71 -19.90
N PHE A 13 14.63 18.34 -21.07
CA PHE A 13 14.88 17.04 -21.68
C PHE A 13 15.63 17.23 -22.99
N SER A 14 16.66 16.42 -23.23
CA SER A 14 17.36 16.37 -24.50
C SER A 14 17.47 14.92 -24.97
N PHE A 15 17.15 14.68 -26.25
CA PHE A 15 17.21 13.34 -26.85
C PHE A 15 18.43 13.16 -27.76
N ASN A 16 19.14 14.24 -28.08
CA ASN A 16 20.33 14.27 -28.92
C ASN A 16 21.56 14.84 -28.19
N GLY A 17 21.41 15.28 -26.94
CA GLY A 17 22.45 15.94 -26.15
C GLY A 17 22.71 17.41 -26.51
N THR A 18 22.04 17.97 -27.53
CA THR A 18 22.36 19.29 -28.07
C THR A 18 21.17 20.26 -28.05
N SER A 19 19.95 19.77 -28.27
CA SER A 19 18.73 20.56 -28.11
C SER A 19 18.04 20.20 -26.80
N TRP A 20 17.82 21.19 -25.95
CA TRP A 20 17.10 21.04 -24.69
C TRP A 20 15.68 21.58 -24.86
N LEU A 21 14.70 20.77 -24.50
CA LEU A 21 13.29 21.15 -24.48
C LEU A 21 12.90 21.40 -23.02
N GLU A 22 12.49 22.63 -22.69
CA GLU A 22 11.93 22.95 -21.38
C GLU A 22 10.48 22.45 -21.29
N VAL A 23 10.08 21.99 -20.09
CA VAL A 23 8.69 21.63 -19.82
C VAL A 23 7.79 22.85 -20.05
N GLY A 24 6.91 22.77 -21.06
CA GLY A 24 5.95 23.83 -21.40
C GLY A 24 6.04 24.37 -22.84
N ASP A 25 7.09 24.04 -23.59
CA ASP A 25 7.20 24.41 -25.01
C ASP A 25 6.34 23.49 -25.90
N GLU A 26 5.59 24.06 -26.84
CA GLU A 26 4.46 23.45 -27.59
C GLU A 26 4.80 22.23 -28.48
N GLY A 27 6.03 21.70 -28.46
CA GLY A 27 6.43 20.54 -29.26
C GLY A 27 6.37 19.19 -28.54
N LEU A 28 6.46 19.17 -27.21
CA LEU A 28 6.41 17.95 -26.40
C LEU A 28 5.44 18.20 -25.24
N ARG A 29 4.33 17.45 -25.18
CA ARG A 29 3.35 17.58 -24.08
C ARG A 29 3.90 16.97 -22.79
N VAL A 30 4.78 17.71 -22.13
CA VAL A 30 5.23 17.39 -20.79
C VAL A 30 4.20 17.89 -19.80
N ALA A 31 3.27 17.01 -19.42
CA ALA A 31 2.29 17.29 -18.38
C ALA A 31 2.68 16.55 -17.09
N PRO A 32 2.58 17.19 -15.91
CA PRO A 32 2.62 16.46 -14.66
C PRO A 32 1.42 15.51 -14.61
N VAL A 33 1.68 14.21 -14.58
CA VAL A 33 0.63 13.17 -14.68
C VAL A 33 -0.11 13.01 -13.34
N GLU A 34 0.62 13.09 -12.23
CA GLU A 34 0.09 12.99 -10.87
C GLU A 34 1.15 13.49 -9.89
N HIS A 35 0.74 14.03 -8.74
CA HIS A 35 1.68 14.45 -7.69
C HIS A 35 1.75 13.38 -6.60
N GLU A 36 2.65 12.40 -6.76
CA GLU A 36 3.07 11.61 -5.59
C GLU A 36 4.11 12.42 -4.79
N PRO A 37 3.95 12.54 -3.46
CA PRO A 37 4.91 13.26 -2.63
C PRO A 37 6.33 12.72 -2.82
N GLY A 38 7.23 13.56 -3.35
CA GLY A 38 8.64 13.22 -3.55
C GLY A 38 9.01 12.71 -4.96
N TRP A 39 8.06 12.69 -5.90
CA TRP A 39 8.30 12.34 -7.30
C TRP A 39 7.70 13.36 -8.25
N ASP A 40 8.45 13.69 -9.30
CA ASP A 40 7.95 14.48 -10.42
C ASP A 40 7.78 13.56 -11.63
N PHE A 41 6.55 13.42 -12.11
CA PHE A 41 6.22 12.59 -13.27
C PHE A 41 6.10 13.46 -14.52
N PHE A 42 6.74 13.02 -15.59
CA PHE A 42 6.74 13.70 -16.87
C PHE A 42 6.29 12.75 -17.96
N GLU A 43 5.27 13.13 -18.70
CA GLU A 43 4.85 12.40 -19.89
C GLU A 43 5.62 12.94 -21.10
N LEU A 44 6.32 12.07 -21.82
CA LEU A 44 7.07 12.43 -23.02
C LEU A 44 6.36 11.79 -24.20
N TRP A 45 6.12 12.57 -25.26
CA TRP A 45 5.52 12.11 -26.51
C TRP A 45 6.46 12.41 -27.67
N GLY A 46 6.72 11.46 -28.56
CA GLY A 46 7.54 11.71 -29.74
C GLY A 46 8.26 10.48 -30.29
N SER A 47 9.11 10.73 -31.28
CA SER A 47 10.11 9.75 -31.73
C SER A 47 11.37 9.95 -30.90
N PHE A 48 11.78 8.92 -30.20
CA PHE A 48 12.85 9.05 -29.22
C PHE A 48 14.15 8.38 -29.68
N ALA A 49 15.27 8.98 -29.30
CA ALA A 49 16.58 8.40 -29.47
C ALA A 49 16.83 7.23 -28.49
N SER A 50 17.98 6.57 -28.60
CA SER A 50 18.40 5.51 -27.69
C SER A 50 18.80 5.98 -26.28
N SER A 51 18.84 7.29 -26.07
CA SER A 51 19.18 7.88 -24.78
C SER A 51 18.35 9.13 -24.52
N ILE A 52 18.10 9.39 -23.25
CA ILE A 52 17.47 10.62 -22.78
C ILE A 52 18.39 11.30 -21.77
N SER A 53 18.63 12.59 -21.97
CA SER A 53 19.32 13.45 -21.02
C SER A 53 18.29 14.32 -20.29
N ILE A 54 18.38 14.32 -18.97
CA ILE A 54 17.47 15.02 -18.07
C ILE A 54 18.30 16.00 -17.27
N ARG A 55 17.93 17.28 -17.31
CA ARG A 55 18.58 18.34 -16.55
C ARG A 55 17.59 19.03 -15.64
N ARG A 56 17.97 19.24 -14.38
CA ARG A 56 17.16 19.95 -13.40
C ARG A 56 17.99 20.99 -12.66
N SER A 57 17.31 22.05 -12.22
CA SER A 57 17.86 23.04 -11.29
C SER A 57 18.25 22.44 -9.94
N PHE A 58 17.60 21.34 -9.55
CA PHE A 58 17.91 20.58 -8.34
C PHE A 58 18.56 19.24 -8.68
N PRO A 59 19.49 18.72 -7.85
CA PRO A 59 20.12 17.43 -8.09
C PRO A 59 19.11 16.29 -8.15
N ILE A 60 19.21 15.47 -9.20
CA ILE A 60 18.42 14.28 -9.50
C ILE A 60 19.04 13.08 -8.79
N ARG A 61 18.26 12.37 -7.96
CA ARG A 61 18.73 11.14 -7.29
C ARG A 61 18.35 9.88 -8.01
N LEU A 62 17.12 9.79 -8.49
CA LEU A 62 16.59 8.58 -9.10
C LEU A 62 15.72 8.97 -10.27
N VAL A 63 15.92 8.30 -11.40
CA VAL A 63 15.04 8.37 -12.55
C VAL A 63 14.58 6.98 -12.90
N ARG A 64 13.27 6.84 -13.13
CA ARG A 64 12.66 5.64 -13.69
C ARG A 64 11.89 6.02 -14.95
N VAL A 65 12.04 5.22 -16.00
CA VAL A 65 11.30 5.37 -17.26
C VAL A 65 10.37 4.19 -17.43
N TYR A 66 9.10 4.47 -17.71
CA TYR A 66 8.04 3.50 -17.86
C TYR A 66 7.43 3.59 -19.26
N SER A 67 6.92 2.48 -19.77
CA SER A 67 6.09 2.46 -20.99
C SER A 67 4.67 2.95 -20.70
N GLN A 68 4.16 2.69 -19.50
CA GLN A 68 2.79 3.01 -19.06
C GLN A 68 2.72 3.19 -17.52
N TRP A 69 1.84 4.03 -17.00
CA TRP A 69 1.61 4.17 -15.56
C TRP A 69 0.15 3.82 -15.26
N PRO A 70 -0.21 3.27 -14.08
CA PRO A 70 0.61 2.87 -12.93
C PRO A 70 1.14 1.43 -12.94
N SER A 71 0.87 0.67 -14.00
CA SER A 71 0.96 -0.79 -13.98
C SER A 71 2.02 -1.41 -14.92
N SER A 72 3.12 -0.72 -15.24
CA SER A 72 4.07 -1.20 -16.27
C SER A 72 5.47 -1.54 -15.78
N ASP A 73 6.17 -2.26 -16.67
CA ASP A 73 7.59 -2.58 -16.57
C ASP A 73 8.46 -1.33 -16.65
N VAL A 74 9.42 -1.24 -15.74
CA VAL A 74 10.45 -0.20 -15.75
C VAL A 74 11.41 -0.46 -16.91
N LEU A 75 11.39 0.42 -17.92
CA LEU A 75 12.25 0.33 -19.10
C LEU A 75 13.71 0.64 -18.76
N ALA A 76 13.94 1.60 -17.88
CA ALA A 76 15.28 1.96 -17.43
C ALA A 76 15.22 2.65 -16.06
N THR A 77 16.29 2.46 -15.27
CA THR A 77 16.48 3.09 -13.96
C THR A 77 17.90 3.60 -13.84
N ALA A 78 18.07 4.81 -13.30
CA ALA A 78 19.37 5.32 -12.88
C ALA A 78 19.28 5.91 -11.48
N LEU A 79 20.16 5.45 -10.59
CA LEU A 79 20.26 5.87 -9.19
C LEU A 79 21.62 6.53 -8.94
N HIS A 80 21.59 7.77 -8.46
CA HIS A 80 22.75 8.56 -8.06
C HIS A 80 22.52 9.12 -6.65
N PRO A 81 23.01 8.43 -5.59
CA PRO A 81 22.76 8.81 -4.20
C PRO A 81 23.23 10.24 -3.84
N ALA A 82 24.30 10.70 -4.48
CA ALA A 82 24.84 12.06 -4.30
C ALA A 82 23.99 13.16 -4.97
N GLY A 83 23.14 12.79 -5.94
CA GLY A 83 22.41 13.73 -6.78
C GLY A 83 23.26 14.27 -7.93
N LEU A 84 22.69 14.33 -9.15
CA LEU A 84 23.32 14.96 -10.32
C LEU A 84 22.39 16.01 -10.92
N GLN A 85 22.92 17.16 -11.34
CA GLN A 85 22.08 18.17 -12.02
C GLN A 85 21.68 17.74 -13.43
N GLU A 86 22.49 16.89 -14.05
CA GLU A 86 22.27 16.34 -15.38
C GLU A 86 22.49 14.83 -15.35
N LEU A 87 21.56 14.09 -15.93
CA LEU A 87 21.58 12.65 -15.97
C LEU A 87 21.27 12.16 -17.38
N GLN A 88 22.16 11.36 -17.94
CA GLN A 88 21.91 10.66 -19.20
C GLN A 88 21.53 9.21 -18.92
N LEU A 89 20.45 8.76 -19.52
CA LEU A 89 19.92 7.42 -19.36
C LEU A 89 19.84 6.74 -20.73
N GLU A 90 20.51 5.60 -20.87
CA GLU A 90 20.36 4.74 -22.04
C GLU A 90 19.09 3.90 -21.93
N LEU A 91 18.37 3.79 -23.03
CA LEU A 91 17.10 3.08 -23.10
C LEU A 91 17.23 1.83 -23.96
N PRO A 92 16.57 0.72 -23.58
CA PRO A 92 16.61 -0.51 -24.36
C PRO A 92 16.15 -0.29 -25.81
N GLN A 93 16.72 -1.02 -26.77
CA GLN A 93 16.29 -0.90 -28.18
C GLN A 93 14.78 -1.17 -28.34
N ALA A 94 14.23 -2.04 -27.49
CA ALA A 94 12.81 -2.35 -27.45
C ALA A 94 11.93 -1.15 -27.06
N SER A 95 12.41 -0.08 -26.43
CA SER A 95 11.56 1.08 -26.12
C SER A 95 11.46 2.09 -27.25
N ARG A 96 12.29 1.97 -28.30
CA ARG A 96 12.38 2.95 -29.41
C ARG A 96 11.11 3.06 -30.26
N HIS A 97 10.28 2.03 -30.26
CA HIS A 97 9.01 2.03 -31.01
C HIS A 97 7.84 2.64 -30.22
N LEU A 98 8.04 2.95 -28.94
CA LEU A 98 7.02 3.57 -28.11
C LEU A 98 6.93 5.06 -28.44
N THR A 99 5.72 5.53 -28.72
CA THR A 99 5.44 6.94 -29.01
C THR A 99 5.25 7.77 -27.74
N LYS A 100 5.18 7.11 -26.58
CA LYS A 100 4.95 7.70 -25.27
C LYS A 100 5.83 7.03 -24.22
N TRP A 101 6.47 7.84 -23.39
CA TRP A 101 7.19 7.42 -22.18
C TRP A 101 6.71 8.20 -20.98
N ILE A 102 6.81 7.59 -19.80
CA ILE A 102 6.57 8.26 -18.53
C ILE A 102 7.88 8.24 -17.74
N VAL A 103 8.37 9.41 -17.37
CA VAL A 103 9.62 9.59 -16.64
C VAL A 103 9.30 10.08 -15.24
N ALA A 104 9.60 9.26 -14.24
CA ALA A 104 9.52 9.64 -12.84
C ALA A 104 10.90 10.08 -12.35
N VAL A 105 10.99 11.30 -11.84
CA VAL A 105 12.24 11.90 -11.35
C VAL A 105 12.10 12.19 -9.85
N CYS A 106 12.94 11.56 -9.03
CA CYS A 106 13.05 11.84 -7.61
C CYS A 106 14.14 12.90 -7.36
N PRO A 107 13.79 14.08 -6.82
CA PRO A 107 14.78 15.09 -6.46
C PRO A 107 15.58 14.67 -5.22
N SER A 108 16.78 15.22 -5.07
CA SER A 108 17.59 15.03 -3.87
C SER A 108 16.92 15.67 -2.65
N THR A 109 16.49 14.84 -1.70
CA THR A 109 15.86 15.27 -0.44
C THR A 109 16.72 16.23 0.39
N LEU A 110 18.04 16.26 0.14
CA LEU A 110 18.96 17.20 0.79
C LEU A 110 18.69 18.67 0.40
N ALA A 111 18.18 18.94 -0.80
CA ALA A 111 17.92 20.31 -1.25
C ALA A 111 16.62 20.88 -0.65
N LEU A 112 15.61 20.04 -0.40
CA LEU A 112 14.33 20.46 0.19
C LEU A 112 14.44 20.86 1.67
N ARG A 113 15.54 20.49 2.34
CA ARG A 113 15.77 20.83 3.75
C ARG A 113 16.09 22.31 3.99
N GLY A 114 16.50 23.05 2.96
CA GLY A 114 16.98 24.43 3.10
C GLY A 114 15.92 25.53 3.02
N GLU A 115 14.78 25.31 2.36
CA GLU A 115 13.82 26.40 2.04
C GLU A 115 12.42 26.26 2.64
N MET A 116 12.06 25.13 3.25
CA MET A 116 10.69 24.89 3.75
C MET A 116 10.51 25.06 5.28
N ALA A 117 11.36 25.85 5.93
CA ALA A 117 11.29 26.08 7.38
C ALA A 117 10.07 26.90 7.87
N SER A 118 9.08 27.22 7.01
CA SER A 118 7.94 28.09 7.39
C SER A 118 6.53 27.54 7.12
N SER A 119 6.35 26.25 6.79
CA SER A 119 5.00 25.68 6.60
C SER A 119 4.77 24.41 7.45
N PRO A 120 3.63 24.27 8.16
CA PRO A 120 3.46 23.19 9.12
C PRO A 120 2.96 21.89 8.46
N ARG A 121 3.62 20.79 8.86
CA ARG A 121 3.16 19.40 8.97
C ARG A 121 2.68 18.66 7.70
N MET A 122 3.61 17.92 7.09
CA MET A 122 3.39 16.57 6.55
C MET A 122 4.58 15.68 6.96
N PRO A 123 4.40 14.37 7.23
CA PRO A 123 5.46 13.53 7.78
C PRO A 123 6.52 13.20 6.71
N LEU A 124 7.76 13.58 7.01
CA LEU A 124 9.01 13.41 6.23
C LEU A 124 9.40 11.94 5.93
N THR A 125 8.59 10.97 6.34
CA THR A 125 8.91 9.53 6.31
C THR A 125 8.60 8.87 4.96
N ALA A 126 7.62 9.35 4.20
CA ALA A 126 7.20 8.69 2.96
C ALA A 126 8.26 8.76 1.84
N ALA A 127 8.91 9.91 1.64
CA ALA A 127 9.94 10.06 0.61
C ALA A 127 11.23 9.29 0.95
N ALA A 128 11.62 9.24 2.24
CA ALA A 128 12.76 8.43 2.68
C ALA A 128 12.47 6.92 2.55
N ALA A 129 11.25 6.49 2.90
CA ALA A 129 10.80 5.11 2.74
C ALA A 129 10.71 4.70 1.26
N ALA A 130 10.26 5.58 0.37
CA ALA A 130 10.23 5.29 -1.07
C ALA A 130 11.65 5.13 -1.66
N VAL A 131 12.62 5.95 -1.21
CA VAL A 131 14.03 5.80 -1.63
C VAL A 131 14.63 4.51 -1.07
N GLN A 132 14.38 4.17 0.20
CA GLN A 132 14.84 2.92 0.80
C GLN A 132 14.19 1.69 0.16
N ALA A 133 12.90 1.74 -0.19
CA ALA A 133 12.20 0.68 -0.90
C ALA A 133 12.78 0.48 -2.32
N ALA A 134 13.03 1.58 -3.05
CA ALA A 134 13.66 1.51 -4.36
C ALA A 134 15.10 0.98 -4.31
N GLN A 135 15.87 1.29 -3.26
CA GLN A 135 17.18 0.70 -3.02
C GLN A 135 17.08 -0.80 -2.69
N GLY A 136 16.11 -1.19 -1.85
CA GLY A 136 15.86 -2.59 -1.50
C GLY A 136 15.43 -3.45 -2.70
N GLU A 137 14.60 -2.93 -3.61
CA GLU A 137 14.21 -3.62 -4.85
C GLU A 137 15.39 -3.83 -5.80
N LEU A 138 16.28 -2.83 -5.91
CA LEU A 138 17.47 -2.91 -6.76
C LEU A 138 18.47 -3.93 -6.20
N GLU A 139 18.70 -3.91 -4.88
CA GLU A 139 19.55 -4.89 -4.20
C GLU A 139 18.95 -6.29 -4.25
N ALA A 140 17.63 -6.46 -4.09
CA ALA A 140 16.96 -7.75 -4.22
C ALA A 140 17.07 -8.32 -5.64
N SER A 141 16.86 -7.50 -6.66
CA SER A 141 17.00 -7.91 -8.07
C SER A 141 18.44 -8.32 -8.41
N ASP A 142 19.43 -7.60 -7.87
CA ASP A 142 20.84 -7.91 -8.09
C ASP A 142 21.30 -9.13 -7.26
N LEU A 143 20.73 -9.33 -6.08
CA LEU A 143 20.93 -10.53 -5.25
C LEU A 143 20.33 -11.77 -5.92
N GLU A 144 19.11 -11.70 -6.46
CA GLU A 144 18.48 -12.78 -7.23
C GLU A 144 19.31 -13.14 -8.47
N ARG A 145 19.85 -12.13 -9.17
CA ARG A 145 20.75 -12.35 -10.30
C ARG A 145 22.04 -13.06 -9.87
N ARG A 146 22.64 -12.67 -8.74
CA ARG A 146 23.85 -13.32 -8.18
C ARG A 146 23.57 -14.75 -7.68
N VAL A 147 22.43 -14.98 -7.03
CA VAL A 147 21.99 -16.31 -6.58
C VAL A 147 21.69 -17.21 -7.77
N GLY A 148 21.09 -16.69 -8.85
CA GLY A 148 20.90 -17.40 -10.11
C GLY A 148 22.22 -17.80 -10.76
N GLN A 149 23.21 -16.90 -10.79
CA GLN A 149 24.56 -17.19 -11.28
C GLN A 149 25.26 -18.26 -10.43
N LEU A 150 25.25 -18.13 -9.10
CA LEU A 150 25.85 -19.10 -8.19
C LEU A 150 25.17 -20.47 -8.24
N SER A 151 23.85 -20.52 -8.36
CA SER A 151 23.09 -21.75 -8.55
C SER A 151 23.43 -22.44 -9.88
N GLY A 152 23.68 -21.66 -10.94
CA GLY A 152 24.18 -22.15 -12.22
C GLY A 152 25.59 -22.77 -12.12
N TYR A 153 26.49 -22.15 -11.36
CA TYR A 153 27.83 -22.68 -11.07
C TYR A 153 27.79 -23.97 -10.25
N LEU A 154 26.97 -24.00 -9.18
CA LEU A 154 26.82 -25.18 -8.33
C LEU A 154 26.16 -26.35 -9.07
N ARG A 155 25.21 -26.08 -9.98
CA ARG A 155 24.58 -27.13 -10.80
C ARG A 155 25.53 -27.70 -11.85
N ARG A 156 26.52 -26.93 -12.32
CA ARG A 156 27.57 -27.41 -13.26
C ARG A 156 28.67 -28.24 -12.58
N HIS A 157 28.89 -28.07 -11.28
CA HIS A 157 29.90 -28.84 -10.54
C HIS A 157 29.35 -30.06 -9.78
N LYS A 158 28.02 -30.26 -9.75
CA LYS A 158 27.39 -31.38 -9.04
C LYS A 158 27.14 -32.62 -9.90
N SER A 159 27.63 -32.67 -11.14
CA SER A 159 27.45 -33.81 -12.06
C SER A 159 28.62 -34.80 -12.10
N THR A 160 29.61 -34.68 -11.21
CA THR A 160 30.73 -35.64 -11.12
C THR A 160 31.06 -35.96 -9.67
N SER A 161 30.22 -36.76 -9.02
CA SER A 161 30.62 -37.51 -7.83
C SER A 161 29.81 -38.81 -7.76
N PRO A 162 30.46 -39.98 -7.72
CA PRO A 162 29.76 -41.25 -7.64
C PRO A 162 29.18 -41.46 -6.24
N SER A 163 27.99 -42.06 -6.22
CA SER A 163 27.28 -42.53 -5.04
C SER A 163 28.19 -43.33 -4.12
N SER A 164 28.22 -42.95 -2.84
CA SER A 164 28.62 -43.85 -1.76
C SER A 164 27.48 -43.86 -0.75
N ASP A 165 26.72 -44.95 -0.77
CA ASP A 165 25.90 -45.40 0.34
C ASP A 165 26.78 -45.59 1.57
N SER A 166 26.37 -45.07 2.72
CA SER A 166 26.68 -45.68 4.02
C SER A 166 25.83 -45.10 5.14
N THR A 167 24.91 -45.94 5.57
CA THR A 167 24.47 -46.18 6.95
C THR A 167 25.49 -45.78 8.03
N THR A 168 25.08 -45.00 9.04
CA THR A 168 25.78 -44.91 10.35
C THR A 168 24.74 -44.48 11.40
N SER A 169 24.00 -45.40 12.03
CA SER A 169 24.33 -46.11 13.29
C SER A 169 24.91 -45.22 14.40
N GLY A 170 24.17 -45.16 15.51
CA GLY A 170 24.54 -44.40 16.71
C GLY A 170 25.85 -44.89 17.32
N SER A 171 26.76 -43.95 17.58
CA SER A 171 27.97 -44.15 18.36
C SER A 171 27.83 -43.42 19.69
N GLN A 172 27.51 -44.18 20.74
CA GLN A 172 27.68 -43.75 22.12
C GLN A 172 29.17 -43.69 22.42
N SER A 173 29.69 -42.47 22.60
CA SER A 173 31.09 -42.24 22.94
C SER A 173 31.33 -42.57 24.42
N PRO A 174 32.38 -43.36 24.76
CA PRO A 174 32.66 -43.74 26.14
C PRO A 174 33.21 -42.56 26.93
N ARG A 175 32.55 -42.22 28.04
CA ARG A 175 33.03 -41.24 29.01
C ARG A 175 34.31 -41.77 29.68
N HIS A 176 35.46 -41.28 29.26
CA HIS A 176 36.72 -41.50 29.98
C HIS A 176 36.75 -40.70 31.29
N PRO A 177 37.26 -41.28 32.40
CA PRO A 177 37.43 -40.58 33.66
C PRO A 177 38.68 -39.70 33.58
N ARG A 178 38.51 -38.44 33.15
CA ARG A 178 39.61 -37.45 33.10
C ARG A 178 39.87 -36.73 34.43
N HIS A 179 39.12 -37.02 35.49
CA HIS A 179 39.24 -36.28 36.75
C HIS A 179 40.47 -36.64 37.60
N GLY A 180 41.01 -37.86 37.52
CA GLY A 180 42.14 -38.25 38.38
C GLY A 180 43.52 -37.76 37.93
N ALA A 181 43.71 -37.46 36.65
CA ALA A 181 45.02 -37.02 36.15
C ALA A 181 45.30 -35.54 36.45
N VAL A 182 44.26 -34.72 36.61
CA VAL A 182 44.39 -33.30 36.95
C VAL A 182 44.78 -33.13 38.42
N GLU A 183 44.14 -33.87 39.34
CA GLU A 183 44.47 -33.84 40.77
C GLU A 183 45.91 -34.28 41.07
N ILE A 184 46.43 -35.29 40.36
CA ILE A 184 47.82 -35.75 40.56
C ILE A 184 48.83 -34.71 40.07
N LEU A 185 48.54 -34.00 38.97
CA LEU A 185 49.39 -32.92 38.48
C LEU A 185 49.34 -31.69 39.39
N GLU A 186 48.17 -31.36 39.95
CA GLU A 186 48.02 -30.28 40.93
C GLU A 186 48.85 -30.56 42.20
N GLN A 187 48.80 -31.78 42.73
CA GLN A 187 49.57 -32.18 43.91
C GLN A 187 51.09 -32.16 43.67
N LEU A 188 51.55 -32.61 42.51
CA LEU A 188 52.99 -32.57 42.17
C LEU A 188 53.49 -31.13 41.98
N TYR A 189 52.67 -30.25 41.41
CA TYR A 189 53.01 -28.85 41.24
C TYR A 189 53.06 -28.10 42.58
N GLU A 190 52.10 -28.36 43.48
CA GLU A 190 52.12 -27.82 44.84
C GLU A 190 53.37 -28.27 45.62
N GLU A 191 53.78 -29.53 45.49
CA GLU A 191 54.96 -30.06 46.19
C GLU A 191 56.28 -29.46 45.63
N GLU A 192 56.37 -29.23 44.32
CA GLU A 192 57.52 -28.60 43.67
C GLU A 192 57.63 -27.11 44.02
N VAL A 193 56.50 -26.39 44.04
CA VAL A 193 56.42 -24.98 44.47
C VAL A 193 56.79 -24.83 45.95
N LEU A 194 56.28 -25.70 46.82
CA LEU A 194 56.61 -25.69 48.26
C LEU A 194 58.08 -26.06 48.52
N SER A 195 58.69 -26.87 47.66
CA SER A 195 60.12 -27.22 47.73
C SER A 195 61.01 -26.05 47.29
N ALA A 196 60.61 -25.33 46.23
CA ALA A 196 61.30 -24.10 45.80
C ALA A 196 61.24 -23.00 46.88
N LEU A 197 60.10 -22.84 47.56
CA LEU A 197 59.91 -21.89 48.67
C LEU A 197 60.81 -22.19 49.88
N ARG A 198 61.07 -23.47 50.20
CA ARG A 198 61.99 -23.87 51.29
C ARG A 198 63.45 -23.60 51.00
N SER A 199 63.85 -23.44 49.73
CA SER A 199 65.25 -23.20 49.35
C SER A 199 65.75 -21.77 49.65
N GLY A 200 64.85 -20.85 50.06
CA GLY A 200 65.20 -19.57 50.70
C GLY A 200 65.92 -18.54 49.83
N LYS A 201 66.13 -18.83 48.54
CA LYS A 201 66.67 -17.87 47.56
C LYS A 201 65.58 -17.57 46.55
N PRO A 202 64.82 -16.46 46.71
CA PRO A 202 64.03 -15.95 45.61
C PRO A 202 65.01 -15.61 44.49
N SER A 203 65.07 -16.44 43.47
CA SER A 203 65.72 -16.07 42.21
C SER A 203 64.96 -14.86 41.69
N ASP A 204 65.65 -13.79 41.28
CA ASP A 204 65.01 -12.59 40.71
C ASP A 204 64.05 -12.94 39.55
N GLN A 205 64.26 -14.08 38.87
CA GLN A 205 63.35 -14.65 37.87
C GLN A 205 61.94 -14.97 38.42
N CYS A 206 61.81 -15.40 39.67
CA CYS A 206 60.50 -15.75 40.26
C CYS A 206 59.65 -14.50 40.53
N LEU A 207 60.28 -13.37 40.87
CA LEU A 207 59.57 -12.09 41.05
C LEU A 207 59.10 -11.51 39.70
N GLU A 208 59.88 -11.64 38.63
CA GLU A 208 59.46 -11.26 37.28
C GLU A 208 58.29 -12.13 36.79
N GLU A 209 58.31 -13.43 37.05
CA GLU A 209 57.20 -14.31 36.70
C GLU A 209 55.91 -13.95 37.45
N VAL A 210 55.98 -13.70 38.77
CA VAL A 210 54.79 -13.34 39.57
C VAL A 210 54.19 -12.00 39.15
N THR A 211 55.02 -11.01 38.81
CA THR A 211 54.54 -9.72 38.29
C THR A 211 53.94 -9.86 36.88
N GLY A 212 54.53 -10.73 36.05
CA GLY A 212 53.98 -11.09 34.74
C GLY A 212 52.64 -11.84 34.80
N VAL A 213 52.43 -12.74 35.78
CA VAL A 213 51.14 -13.41 35.99
C VAL A 213 50.06 -12.40 36.40
N ARG A 214 50.35 -11.50 37.35
CA ARG A 214 49.38 -10.46 37.76
C ARG A 214 48.99 -9.54 36.61
N ALA A 215 49.94 -9.11 35.78
CA ALA A 215 49.65 -8.29 34.61
C ALA A 215 48.73 -9.02 33.60
N ARG A 216 48.92 -10.32 33.40
CA ARG A 216 48.05 -11.15 32.57
C ARG A 216 46.67 -11.35 33.19
N ASP A 217 46.58 -11.51 34.51
CA ASP A 217 45.29 -11.61 35.21
C ASP A 217 44.48 -10.32 35.08
N ASP A 218 45.14 -9.16 35.17
CA ASP A 218 44.52 -7.85 34.95
C ASP A 218 44.04 -7.71 33.49
N GLU A 219 44.85 -8.12 32.50
CA GLU A 219 44.48 -8.13 31.08
C GLU A 219 43.31 -9.09 30.81
N ILE A 220 43.30 -10.28 31.43
CA ILE A 220 42.18 -11.22 31.34
C ILE A 220 40.92 -10.61 31.96
N ALA A 221 41.04 -9.89 33.08
CA ALA A 221 39.92 -9.21 33.71
C ALA A 221 39.35 -8.09 32.83
N THR A 222 40.20 -7.30 32.17
CA THR A 222 39.75 -6.26 31.22
C THR A 222 39.07 -6.88 30.01
N LEU A 223 39.67 -7.91 29.40
CA LEU A 223 39.10 -8.60 28.24
C LEU A 223 37.76 -9.28 28.57
N LYS A 224 37.62 -9.86 29.76
CA LYS A 224 36.34 -10.42 30.22
C LYS A 224 35.26 -9.35 30.33
N LYS A 225 35.60 -8.19 30.90
CA LYS A 225 34.67 -7.06 31.02
C LYS A 225 34.27 -6.51 29.64
N GLU A 226 35.21 -6.37 28.73
CA GLU A 226 34.94 -5.94 27.35
C GLU A 226 34.02 -6.94 26.62
N LEU A 227 34.27 -8.25 26.78
CA LEU A 227 33.45 -9.29 26.17
C LEU A 227 32.03 -9.32 26.75
N GLU A 228 31.85 -9.06 28.04
CA GLU A 228 30.53 -8.88 28.65
C GLU A 228 29.81 -7.64 28.10
N GLN A 229 30.53 -6.51 27.96
CA GLN A 229 29.97 -5.30 27.36
C GLN A 229 29.54 -5.52 25.91
N GLU A 230 30.36 -6.21 25.10
CA GLU A 230 29.98 -6.57 23.74
C GLU A 230 28.75 -7.48 23.69
N ARG A 231 28.66 -8.47 24.60
CA ARG A 231 27.47 -9.34 24.69
C ARG A 231 26.21 -8.54 25.02
N HIS A 232 26.29 -7.60 25.96
CA HIS A 232 25.18 -6.72 26.28
C HIS A 232 24.81 -5.80 25.10
N ALA A 233 25.79 -5.23 24.41
CA ALA A 233 25.55 -4.40 23.23
C ALA A 233 24.88 -5.20 22.10
N ARG A 234 25.33 -6.43 21.83
CA ARG A 234 24.71 -7.33 20.84
C ARG A 234 23.28 -7.71 21.24
N ALA A 235 23.04 -8.04 22.50
CA ALA A 235 21.70 -8.38 22.98
C ALA A 235 20.74 -7.19 22.86
N ALA A 236 21.20 -5.97 23.13
CA ALA A 236 20.42 -4.75 22.96
C ALA A 236 20.10 -4.48 21.48
N ALA A 237 21.09 -4.63 20.58
CA ALA A 237 20.89 -4.46 19.14
C ALA A 237 19.95 -5.51 18.54
N GLU A 238 20.01 -6.76 19.02
CA GLU A 238 19.09 -7.80 18.60
C GLU A 238 17.66 -7.52 19.08
N ALA A 239 17.51 -7.01 20.31
CA ALA A 239 16.20 -6.61 20.84
C ALA A 239 15.60 -5.43 20.04
N SER A 240 16.39 -4.42 19.69
CA SER A 240 15.91 -3.30 18.85
C SER A 240 15.53 -3.76 17.45
N TRP A 241 16.35 -4.62 16.84
CA TRP A 241 16.04 -5.17 15.51
C TRP A 241 14.74 -5.99 15.51
N ARG A 242 14.50 -6.81 16.54
CA ARG A 242 13.22 -7.54 16.68
C ARG A 242 12.02 -6.59 16.79
N GLN A 243 12.15 -5.51 17.56
CA GLN A 243 11.08 -4.50 17.67
C GLN A 243 10.78 -3.83 16.33
N GLU A 244 11.81 -3.51 15.53
CA GLU A 244 11.64 -2.94 14.20
C GLU A 244 10.98 -3.93 13.22
N CYS A 245 11.34 -5.21 13.27
CA CYS A 245 10.69 -6.26 12.49
C CYS A 245 9.21 -6.39 12.85
N ASP A 246 8.88 -6.43 14.14
CA ASP A 246 7.50 -6.52 14.61
C ASP A 246 6.68 -5.29 14.20
N ALA A 247 7.25 -4.09 14.31
CA ALA A 247 6.61 -2.85 13.85
C ALA A 247 6.35 -2.87 12.34
N THR A 248 7.30 -3.40 11.55
CA THR A 248 7.15 -3.51 10.09
C THR A 248 6.06 -4.52 9.71
N LEU A 249 5.97 -5.64 10.42
CA LEU A 249 4.91 -6.63 10.24
C LEU A 249 3.54 -6.04 10.58
N GLN A 250 3.42 -5.33 11.70
CA GLN A 250 2.17 -4.64 12.08
C GLN A 250 1.74 -3.63 11.03
N LEU A 251 2.67 -2.86 10.46
CA LEU A 251 2.37 -1.90 9.39
C LEU A 251 1.84 -2.61 8.14
N ARG A 252 2.44 -3.76 7.76
CA ARG A 252 1.97 -4.57 6.62
C ARG A 252 0.56 -5.11 6.85
N GLU A 253 0.26 -5.59 8.06
CA GLU A 253 -1.09 -6.04 8.41
C GLU A 253 -2.11 -4.90 8.35
N GLN A 254 -1.78 -3.72 8.86
CA GLN A 254 -2.64 -2.54 8.77
C GLN A 254 -2.89 -2.13 7.32
N TYR A 255 -1.86 -2.14 6.48
CA TYR A 255 -1.99 -1.86 5.05
C TYR A 255 -2.91 -2.89 4.37
N GLY A 256 -2.76 -4.18 4.67
CA GLY A 256 -3.63 -5.24 4.16
C GLY A 256 -5.10 -5.04 4.55
N LYS A 257 -5.36 -4.66 5.82
CA LYS A 257 -6.72 -4.32 6.30
C LYS A 257 -7.32 -3.12 5.57
N LEU A 258 -6.55 -2.05 5.38
CA LEU A 258 -7.00 -0.86 4.65
C LEU A 258 -7.29 -1.17 3.18
N GLN A 259 -6.45 -1.95 2.50
CA GLN A 259 -6.72 -2.39 1.12
C GLN A 259 -7.98 -3.26 1.02
N GLN A 260 -8.26 -4.09 2.02
CA GLN A 260 -9.50 -4.86 2.07
C GLN A 260 -10.72 -3.96 2.25
N GLN A 261 -10.63 -2.96 3.14
CA GLN A 261 -11.70 -1.98 3.35
C GLN A 261 -11.97 -1.15 2.08
N LEU A 262 -10.93 -0.71 1.38
CA LEU A 262 -11.06 0.01 0.11
C LEU A 262 -11.82 -0.81 -0.93
N ARG A 263 -11.44 -2.07 -1.13
CA ARG A 263 -12.13 -2.97 -2.06
C ARG A 263 -13.59 -3.22 -1.68
N ASN A 264 -13.91 -3.27 -0.39
CA ASN A 264 -15.30 -3.41 0.07
C ASN A 264 -16.09 -2.14 -0.23
N ALA A 265 -15.55 -0.97 0.11
CA ALA A 265 -16.18 0.32 -0.17
C ALA A 265 -16.41 0.55 -1.68
N GLU A 266 -15.48 0.10 -2.54
CA GLU A 266 -15.64 0.16 -3.99
C GLU A 266 -16.81 -0.71 -4.49
N ARG A 267 -16.99 -1.91 -3.93
CA ARG A 267 -18.16 -2.76 -4.26
C ARG A 267 -19.45 -2.11 -3.81
N ASP A 268 -19.48 -1.55 -2.60
CA ASP A 268 -20.66 -0.85 -2.07
C ASP A 268 -21.00 0.41 -2.90
N ARG A 269 -19.98 1.12 -3.40
CA ARG A 269 -20.18 2.24 -4.32
C ARG A 269 -20.81 1.77 -5.63
N MET A 270 -20.29 0.68 -6.21
CA MET A 270 -20.81 0.12 -7.47
C MET A 270 -22.26 -0.37 -7.32
N THR A 271 -22.61 -1.02 -6.21
CA THR A 271 -24.00 -1.43 -5.95
C THR A 271 -24.93 -0.23 -5.80
N SER A 272 -24.49 0.82 -5.09
CA SER A 272 -25.23 2.07 -4.98
C SER A 272 -25.41 2.77 -6.34
N GLU A 273 -24.36 2.85 -7.16
CA GLU A 273 -24.44 3.45 -8.50
C GLU A 273 -25.41 2.69 -9.41
N MET A 274 -25.40 1.35 -9.33
CA MET A 274 -26.33 0.50 -10.06
C MET A 274 -27.78 0.72 -9.61
N GLN A 275 -28.03 0.85 -8.31
CA GLN A 275 -29.36 1.18 -7.77
C GLN A 275 -29.83 2.55 -8.26
N VAL A 276 -28.95 3.56 -8.27
CA VAL A 276 -29.28 4.90 -8.79
C VAL A 276 -29.64 4.83 -10.27
N ARG A 277 -28.89 4.08 -11.08
CA ARG A 277 -29.21 3.89 -12.51
C ARG A 277 -30.55 3.19 -12.70
N GLN A 278 -30.82 2.14 -11.92
CA GLN A 278 -32.09 1.41 -11.98
C GLN A 278 -33.26 2.33 -11.63
N LEU A 279 -33.19 3.04 -10.51
CA LEU A 279 -34.25 3.97 -10.10
C LEU A 279 -34.41 5.13 -11.09
N SER A 280 -33.32 5.60 -11.69
CA SER A 280 -33.38 6.63 -12.73
C SER A 280 -34.09 6.13 -13.99
N ALA A 281 -33.84 4.88 -14.39
CA ALA A 281 -34.53 4.25 -15.51
C ALA A 281 -36.02 4.04 -15.19
N ASP A 282 -36.35 3.58 -13.99
CA ASP A 282 -37.73 3.39 -13.53
C ASP A 282 -38.48 4.73 -13.49
N LEU A 283 -37.84 5.81 -13.03
CA LEU A 283 -38.40 7.16 -13.05
C LEU A 283 -38.61 7.68 -14.48
N GLN A 284 -37.66 7.44 -15.39
CA GLN A 284 -37.82 7.81 -16.79
C GLN A 284 -38.97 7.04 -17.44
N HIS A 285 -39.09 5.75 -17.15
CA HIS A 285 -40.20 4.92 -17.63
C HIS A 285 -41.54 5.40 -17.07
N ALA A 286 -41.63 5.67 -15.76
CA ALA A 286 -42.83 6.21 -15.13
C ALA A 286 -43.20 7.58 -15.70
N ARG A 287 -42.22 8.44 -16.02
CA ARG A 287 -42.45 9.71 -16.71
C ARG A 287 -42.97 9.52 -18.13
N ALA A 288 -42.41 8.58 -18.90
CA ALA A 288 -42.90 8.30 -20.24
C ALA A 288 -44.36 7.82 -20.23
N VAL A 289 -44.69 6.92 -19.29
CA VAL A 289 -46.08 6.46 -19.08
C VAL A 289 -47.00 7.60 -18.60
N ALA A 290 -46.50 8.53 -17.80
CA ALA A 290 -47.27 9.69 -17.35
C ALA A 290 -47.44 10.78 -18.42
N LEU A 291 -46.52 10.86 -19.39
CA LEU A 291 -46.57 11.78 -20.53
C LEU A 291 -47.46 11.26 -21.68
N ASP A 292 -47.87 9.99 -21.66
CA ASP A 292 -49.13 9.59 -22.29
C ASP A 292 -50.26 10.26 -21.50
N GLU A 293 -50.48 11.54 -21.79
CA GLU A 293 -51.37 12.41 -21.03
C GLU A 293 -52.76 11.77 -20.94
N PRO A 294 -53.37 11.67 -19.74
CA PRO A 294 -54.81 11.53 -19.65
C PRO A 294 -55.42 12.77 -20.33
N ALA A 295 -55.92 12.57 -21.56
CA ALA A 295 -56.37 13.64 -22.44
C ALA A 295 -57.50 14.49 -21.82
N THR A 296 -58.16 13.95 -20.79
CA THR A 296 -59.25 14.62 -20.08
C THR A 296 -59.16 14.43 -18.56
N LEU A 297 -59.83 15.32 -17.81
CA LEU A 297 -60.03 15.20 -16.36
C LEU A 297 -60.69 13.86 -15.98
N GLU A 298 -61.55 13.31 -16.84
CA GLU A 298 -62.19 12.01 -16.61
C GLU A 298 -61.18 10.86 -16.68
N ASP A 299 -60.17 10.94 -17.55
CA ASP A 299 -59.09 9.95 -17.61
C ASP A 299 -58.23 10.00 -16.33
N VAL A 300 -58.01 11.20 -15.78
CA VAL A 300 -57.35 11.38 -14.47
C VAL A 300 -58.19 10.75 -13.36
N ILE A 301 -59.49 11.03 -13.31
CA ILE A 301 -60.39 10.48 -12.29
C ILE A 301 -60.46 8.95 -12.39
N SER A 302 -60.61 8.42 -13.61
CA SER A 302 -60.64 6.98 -13.89
C SER A 302 -59.33 6.29 -13.48
N SER A 303 -58.19 6.92 -13.77
CA SER A 303 -56.87 6.44 -13.34
C SER A 303 -56.73 6.44 -11.80
N MET A 304 -57.15 7.51 -11.13
CA MET A 304 -57.14 7.60 -9.66
C MET A 304 -58.02 6.52 -9.03
N VAL A 305 -59.24 6.33 -9.53
CA VAL A 305 -60.15 5.27 -9.08
C VAL A 305 -59.54 3.90 -9.30
N SER A 306 -58.97 3.65 -10.48
CA SER A 306 -58.32 2.38 -10.82
C SER A 306 -57.16 2.06 -9.88
N LEU A 307 -56.33 3.04 -9.52
CA LEU A 307 -55.23 2.88 -8.58
C LEU A 307 -55.72 2.52 -7.18
N GLU A 308 -56.74 3.21 -6.67
CA GLU A 308 -57.28 2.95 -5.34
C GLU A 308 -58.00 1.58 -5.29
N VAL A 309 -58.73 1.19 -6.34
CA VAL A 309 -59.38 -0.13 -6.44
C VAL A 309 -58.36 -1.25 -6.53
N LYS A 310 -57.28 -1.08 -7.31
CA LYS A 310 -56.20 -2.07 -7.42
C LYS A 310 -55.53 -2.35 -6.08
N GLN A 311 -55.40 -1.36 -5.20
CA GLN A 311 -54.94 -1.58 -3.83
C GLN A 311 -55.93 -2.43 -3.02
N LEU A 312 -57.24 -2.22 -3.18
CA LEU A 312 -58.25 -3.02 -2.48
C LEU A 312 -58.25 -4.49 -2.91
N GLN A 313 -57.86 -4.79 -4.16
CA GLN A 313 -57.78 -6.16 -4.69
C GLN A 313 -56.67 -6.99 -4.05
N THR A 314 -55.55 -6.38 -3.65
CA THR A 314 -54.40 -7.11 -3.08
C THR A 314 -54.52 -7.33 -1.57
N LEU A 315 -55.44 -6.64 -0.90
CA LEU A 315 -55.63 -6.68 0.55
C LEU A 315 -56.60 -7.78 0.98
N ASN A 316 -56.37 -8.31 2.19
CA ASN A 316 -57.27 -9.24 2.86
C ASN A 316 -58.61 -8.54 3.24
N PRO A 317 -59.69 -9.29 3.55
CA PRO A 317 -61.01 -8.69 3.78
C PRO A 317 -61.06 -7.64 4.91
N GLU A 318 -60.31 -7.85 6.01
CA GLU A 318 -60.29 -6.93 7.15
C GLU A 318 -59.52 -5.64 6.84
N GLU A 319 -58.33 -5.77 6.26
CA GLU A 319 -57.51 -4.64 5.79
C GLU A 319 -58.23 -3.86 4.70
N ARG A 320 -58.97 -4.55 3.82
CA ARG A 320 -59.79 -3.92 2.79
C ARG A 320 -60.87 -3.03 3.40
N GLN A 321 -61.55 -3.45 4.46
CA GLN A 321 -62.52 -2.61 5.16
C GLN A 321 -61.86 -1.38 5.79
N LEU A 322 -60.68 -1.54 6.37
CA LEU A 322 -59.93 -0.43 6.94
C LEU A 322 -59.45 0.55 5.85
N ALA A 323 -58.98 0.03 4.72
CA ALA A 323 -58.62 0.84 3.54
C ALA A 323 -59.82 1.60 2.97
N LYS A 324 -61.00 0.96 2.85
CA LYS A 324 -62.25 1.63 2.45
C LYS A 324 -62.60 2.80 3.39
N ARG A 325 -62.50 2.61 4.70
CA ARG A 325 -62.74 3.69 5.68
C ARG A 325 -61.74 4.84 5.51
N ARG A 326 -60.47 4.54 5.25
CA ARG A 326 -59.44 5.56 4.98
C ARG A 326 -59.74 6.32 3.68
N LEU A 327 -60.14 5.63 2.62
CA LEU A 327 -60.52 6.24 1.34
C LEU A 327 -61.75 7.14 1.48
N LEU A 328 -62.78 6.71 2.22
CA LEU A 328 -63.94 7.53 2.53
C LEU A 328 -63.57 8.82 3.25
N LEU A 329 -62.64 8.76 4.21
CA LEU A 329 -62.18 9.94 4.94
C LEU A 329 -61.32 10.86 4.07
N ARG A 330 -60.48 10.28 3.20
CA ARG A 330 -59.60 11.02 2.29
C ARG A 330 -60.40 11.76 1.21
N TRP A 331 -61.38 11.09 0.62
CA TRP A 331 -62.22 11.59 -0.47
C TRP A 331 -63.57 12.14 0.02
N HIS A 332 -63.67 12.49 1.31
CA HIS A 332 -64.89 13.07 1.85
C HIS A 332 -65.13 14.48 1.26
N PRO A 333 -66.30 14.79 0.69
CA PRO A 333 -66.58 16.09 0.09
C PRO A 333 -66.35 17.26 1.06
N ASP A 334 -66.80 17.12 2.32
CA ASP A 334 -66.71 18.20 3.32
C ASP A 334 -65.27 18.49 3.76
N LYS A 335 -64.39 17.47 3.80
CA LYS A 335 -62.98 17.67 4.17
C LYS A 335 -62.17 18.31 3.05
N ASN A 336 -62.64 18.18 1.81
CA ASN A 336 -61.99 18.72 0.62
C ASN A 336 -62.66 20.02 0.12
N ALA A 337 -63.59 20.60 0.90
CA ALA A 337 -64.32 21.81 0.53
C ALA A 337 -63.49 23.11 0.56
N GLY A 338 -62.28 23.08 1.12
CA GLY A 338 -61.41 24.26 1.26
C GLY A 338 -60.88 24.85 -0.06
N THR A 339 -60.90 24.07 -1.13
CA THR A 339 -60.56 24.49 -2.50
C THR A 339 -61.75 24.17 -3.39
N GLY A 340 -62.36 25.16 -4.05
CA GLY A 340 -63.60 24.97 -4.82
C GLY A 340 -63.57 23.82 -5.84
N ALA A 341 -62.41 23.52 -6.42
CA ALA A 341 -62.21 22.39 -7.33
C ALA A 341 -62.05 21.02 -6.62
N GLY A 342 -61.66 21.00 -5.35
CA GLY A 342 -61.41 19.78 -4.57
C GLY A 342 -62.69 19.01 -4.22
N ASN A 343 -63.80 19.72 -3.99
CA ASN A 343 -65.09 19.11 -3.67
C ASN A 343 -65.63 18.28 -4.85
N ASP A 344 -65.61 18.85 -6.06
CA ASP A 344 -66.11 18.18 -7.26
C ASP A 344 -65.25 16.99 -7.65
N LEU A 345 -63.92 17.11 -7.51
CA LEU A 345 -63.01 15.99 -7.74
C LEU A 345 -63.27 14.84 -6.75
N ALA A 346 -63.37 15.14 -5.46
CA ALA A 346 -63.63 14.14 -4.43
C ALA A 346 -64.96 13.41 -4.66
N LYS A 347 -66.02 14.14 -5.05
CA LYS A 347 -67.31 13.55 -5.43
C LYS A 347 -67.18 12.62 -6.63
N ARG A 348 -66.51 13.02 -7.71
CA ARG A 348 -66.35 12.19 -8.92
C ARG A 348 -65.51 10.94 -8.64
N VAL A 349 -64.43 11.06 -7.87
CA VAL A 349 -63.63 9.89 -7.44
C VAL A 349 -64.48 8.93 -6.60
N MET A 350 -65.24 9.44 -5.63
CA MET A 350 -66.14 8.60 -4.84
C MET A 350 -67.21 7.94 -5.69
N GLN A 351 -67.82 8.65 -6.65
CA GLN A 351 -68.78 8.08 -7.57
C GLN A 351 -68.15 6.95 -8.40
N GLY A 352 -66.96 7.16 -8.93
CA GLY A 352 -66.21 6.13 -9.66
C GLY A 352 -65.93 4.89 -8.81
N LEU A 353 -65.49 5.07 -7.55
CA LEU A 353 -65.26 3.96 -6.62
C LEU A 353 -66.49 3.08 -6.40
N HIS A 354 -67.70 3.66 -6.31
CA HIS A 354 -68.94 2.91 -6.09
C HIS A 354 -69.35 2.02 -7.28
N VAL A 355 -68.88 2.33 -8.49
CA VAL A 355 -69.13 1.52 -9.69
C VAL A 355 -68.37 0.20 -9.65
N HIS A 356 -67.23 0.14 -8.94
CA HIS A 356 -66.39 -1.05 -8.89
C HIS A 356 -66.92 -2.13 -7.92
N PRO A 357 -66.98 -3.41 -8.31
CA PRO A 357 -67.53 -4.48 -7.48
C PRO A 357 -66.73 -4.70 -6.19
N GLU A 358 -65.43 -4.45 -6.19
CA GLU A 358 -64.55 -4.56 -5.03
C GLU A 358 -64.93 -3.60 -3.91
N TRP A 359 -65.51 -2.45 -4.26
CA TRP A 359 -66.06 -1.49 -3.30
C TRP A 359 -67.32 -2.03 -2.62
N ASN A 360 -68.15 -2.75 -3.36
CA ASN A 360 -69.42 -3.30 -2.88
C ASN A 360 -69.27 -4.67 -2.20
N GLN A 361 -68.16 -5.37 -2.42
CA GLN A 361 -67.87 -6.64 -1.75
C GLN A 361 -67.46 -6.41 -0.28
N GLY A 362 -68.21 -7.01 0.65
CA GLY A 362 -67.89 -7.02 2.09
C GLY A 362 -68.74 -6.09 2.96
N THR A 363 -69.74 -5.38 2.43
CA THR A 363 -70.77 -4.68 3.22
C THR A 363 -71.95 -5.58 3.61
N ALA A 364 -72.00 -6.81 3.09
CA ALA A 364 -72.84 -7.86 3.65
C ALA A 364 -72.23 -8.32 4.99
N LEU A 365 -72.40 -7.50 6.01
CA LEU A 365 -72.43 -7.97 7.39
C LEU A 365 -73.56 -9.01 7.48
N PRO A 366 -73.33 -10.23 7.99
CA PRO A 366 -74.41 -11.04 8.54
C PRO A 366 -75.08 -10.33 9.72
#